data_AF-A0A7S3F4E5-F1
#
_entry.id   AF-A0A7S3F4E5-F1
#
_cell.length_a   1.000
_cell.length_b   1.000
_cell.length_c   1.000
_cell.angle_alpha   90.00
_cell.angle_beta   90.00
_cell.angle_gamma   90.00
#
_symmetry.space_group_name_H-M   'P 1'
#
loop_
_entity.id
_entity.type
_entity.pdbx_description
1 polymer ?
#
loop_
_entity_poly.entity_id
_entity_poly.type
_entity_poly.pdbx_seq_one_letter_code
_entity_poly.pdbx_strand_id
1 'polypeptide(L)'
;CREYAAQAGLGVEAIRHMLAQPRASLHVAVIGNSVARFHDFGVTRAFVSQLRSRAPSTRITVGYEHVAGGFEPDHLFYCGLSSESILQADLVLVHYHAPRGGMIYERVLRRLLMLPRRPVVVYVAHCTMSDFSVYRDWVVARDRGPPDFREAGDRVGYFEALRHLERRLVREHYRLSFIS
;
A
#
# COMPACT_ATOMS: atom_id res chain seq x y z
N CYS A 1 -10.02 11.51 14.12
CA CYS A 1 -10.34 10.67 12.93
C CYS A 1 -11.46 11.24 12.05
N ARG A 2 -12.64 11.60 12.58
CA ARG A 2 -13.74 12.17 11.77
C ARG A 2 -13.37 13.47 11.03
N GLU A 3 -12.64 14.38 11.68
CA GLU A 3 -12.22 15.66 11.06
C GLU A 3 -11.26 15.45 9.88
N TYR A 4 -10.30 14.53 10.01
CA TYR A 4 -9.39 14.18 8.91
C TYR A 4 -10.11 13.44 7.75
N ALA A 5 -11.10 12.60 8.06
CA ALA A 5 -11.94 11.97 7.04
C ALA A 5 -12.81 13.02 6.29
N ALA A 6 -13.33 14.02 7.00
CA ALA A 6 -14.05 15.13 6.38
C ALA A 6 -13.15 15.95 5.43
N GLN A 7 -11.88 16.17 5.82
CA GLN A 7 -10.89 16.82 4.96
C GLN A 7 -10.53 16.00 3.71
N ALA A 8 -10.45 14.68 3.81
CA ALA A 8 -10.27 13.81 2.65
C ALA A 8 -11.44 13.91 1.66
N GLY A 9 -12.67 14.05 2.17
CA GLY A 9 -13.86 14.32 1.36
C GLY A 9 -13.76 15.61 0.55
N LEU A 10 -13.20 16.68 1.12
CA LEU A 10 -12.98 17.96 0.42
C LEU A 10 -12.02 17.83 -0.77
N GLY A 11 -10.96 17.04 -0.64
CA GLY A 11 -10.01 16.80 -1.73
C GLY A 11 -10.64 16.04 -2.90
N VAL A 12 -11.46 15.02 -2.60
CA VAL A 12 -12.19 14.27 -3.63
C VAL A 12 -13.21 15.16 -4.35
N GLU A 13 -13.95 15.99 -3.62
CA GLU A 13 -14.87 16.95 -4.21
C GLU A 13 -14.14 18.02 -5.05
N ALA A 14 -12.97 18.49 -4.60
CA ALA A 14 -12.15 19.41 -5.39
C ALA A 14 -11.72 18.79 -6.73
N ILE A 15 -11.31 17.52 -6.75
CA ILE A 15 -11.02 16.80 -8.00
C ILE A 15 -12.28 16.65 -8.84
N ARG A 16 -13.44 16.29 -8.26
CA ARG A 16 -14.70 16.19 -9.01
C ARG A 16 -15.07 17.52 -9.69
N HIS A 17 -15.00 18.61 -8.94
CA HIS A 17 -15.23 19.95 -9.48
C HIS A 17 -14.24 20.32 -10.57
N MET A 18 -12.95 20.00 -10.40
CA MET A 18 -11.93 20.22 -11.44
C MET A 18 -12.24 19.42 -12.71
N LEU A 19 -12.57 18.14 -12.59
CA LEU A 19 -12.89 17.27 -13.74
C LEU A 19 -14.15 17.71 -14.49
N ALA A 20 -15.07 18.40 -13.82
CA ALA A 20 -16.27 18.97 -14.45
C ALA A 20 -15.99 20.25 -15.26
N GLN A 21 -14.82 20.87 -15.12
CA GLN A 21 -14.48 22.10 -15.83
C GLN A 21 -14.04 21.83 -17.29
N PRO A 22 -14.46 22.66 -18.26
CA PRO A 22 -13.95 22.60 -19.63
C PRO A 22 -12.44 22.83 -19.66
N ARG A 23 -11.70 21.96 -20.36
CA ARG A 23 -10.23 22.06 -20.51
C ARG A 23 -9.43 22.00 -19.20
N ALA A 24 -9.98 21.33 -18.19
CA ALA A 24 -9.25 21.07 -16.95
C ALA A 24 -7.92 20.34 -17.22
N SER A 25 -6.93 20.58 -16.37
CA SER A 25 -5.66 19.82 -16.34
C SER A 25 -5.58 19.09 -15.02
N LEU A 26 -5.20 17.82 -15.06
CA LEU A 26 -4.96 17.00 -13.88
C LEU A 26 -3.56 16.41 -13.94
N HIS A 27 -2.75 16.68 -12.91
CA HIS A 27 -1.42 16.11 -12.76
C HIS A 27 -1.46 14.92 -11.82
N VAL A 28 -1.11 13.74 -12.33
CA VAL A 28 -1.09 12.48 -11.59
C VAL A 28 0.34 12.05 -11.37
N ALA A 29 0.77 11.91 -10.12
CA ALA A 29 2.04 11.27 -9.78
C ALA A 29 1.78 9.83 -9.35
N VAL A 30 2.55 8.89 -9.91
CA VAL A 30 2.49 7.46 -9.57
C VAL A 30 3.77 7.10 -8.87
N ILE A 31 3.66 6.59 -7.65
CA ILE A 31 4.80 6.22 -6.82
C ILE A 31 4.72 4.72 -6.55
N GLY A 32 5.78 3.97 -6.83
CA GLY A 32 5.82 2.54 -6.51
C GLY A 32 7.22 1.96 -6.41
N ASN A 33 7.30 0.70 -5.99
CA ASN A 33 8.55 -0.06 -5.86
C ASN A 33 8.79 -1.02 -7.05
N SER A 34 9.78 -1.90 -6.93
CA SER A 34 10.10 -2.91 -7.95
C SER A 34 8.94 -3.84 -8.29
N VAL A 35 8.05 -4.16 -7.36
CA VAL A 35 6.95 -5.08 -7.62
C VAL A 35 5.89 -4.40 -8.48
N ALA A 36 5.52 -3.17 -8.12
CA ALA A 36 4.66 -2.33 -8.97
C ALA A 36 5.25 -2.17 -10.38
N ARG A 37 6.58 -1.97 -10.47
CA ARG A 37 7.30 -1.89 -11.76
C ARG A 37 7.32 -3.21 -12.53
N PHE A 38 7.54 -4.33 -11.86
CA PHE A 38 7.57 -5.66 -12.50
C PHE A 38 6.22 -5.98 -13.16
N HIS A 39 5.12 -5.56 -12.53
CA HIS A 39 3.77 -5.66 -13.09
C HIS A 39 3.36 -4.44 -13.92
N ASP A 40 4.34 -3.64 -14.36
CA ASP A 40 4.14 -2.48 -15.24
C ASP A 40 3.02 -1.54 -14.76
N PHE A 41 2.91 -1.37 -13.45
CA PHE A 41 1.90 -0.55 -12.80
C PHE A 41 0.46 -0.86 -13.25
N GLY A 42 0.16 -2.10 -13.64
CA GLY A 42 -1.07 -2.46 -14.35
C GLY A 42 -2.36 -1.92 -13.72
N VAL A 43 -2.52 -2.02 -12.40
CA VAL A 43 -3.70 -1.47 -11.68
C VAL A 43 -3.77 0.05 -11.78
N THR A 44 -2.64 0.74 -11.60
CA THR A 44 -2.55 2.20 -11.76
C THR A 44 -2.84 2.62 -13.20
N ARG A 45 -2.30 1.91 -14.20
CA ARG A 45 -2.56 2.19 -15.62
C ARG A 45 -4.05 2.02 -15.95
N ALA A 46 -4.68 0.96 -15.45
CA ALA A 46 -6.11 0.73 -15.61
C ALA A 46 -6.94 1.84 -14.94
N PHE A 47 -6.58 2.26 -13.73
CA PHE A 47 -7.22 3.38 -13.04
C PHE A 47 -7.14 4.68 -13.86
N VAL A 48 -5.94 5.03 -14.34
CA VAL A 48 -5.74 6.24 -15.17
C VAL A 48 -6.50 6.14 -16.49
N SER A 49 -6.57 4.95 -17.11
CA SER A 49 -7.36 4.72 -18.32
C SER A 49 -8.85 4.97 -18.08
N GLN A 50 -9.40 4.48 -16.97
CA GLN A 50 -10.78 4.75 -16.56
C GLN A 50 -11.01 6.22 -16.23
N LEU A 51 -10.03 6.90 -15.66
CA LEU A 51 -10.13 8.34 -15.39
C LEU A 51 -10.20 9.14 -16.70
N ARG A 52 -9.37 8.79 -17.69
CA ARG A 52 -9.37 9.39 -19.02
C ARG A 52 -10.68 9.16 -19.78
N SER A 53 -11.26 7.96 -19.70
CA SER A 53 -12.53 7.67 -20.36
C SER A 53 -13.71 8.43 -19.74
N ARG A 54 -13.67 8.67 -18.43
CA ARG A 54 -14.73 9.40 -17.71
C ARG A 54 -14.60 10.92 -17.79
N ALA A 55 -13.41 11.44 -18.04
CA ALA A 55 -13.14 12.87 -18.15
C ALA A 55 -12.39 13.21 -19.47
N PRO A 56 -13.02 12.98 -20.64
CA PRO A 56 -12.35 13.09 -21.94
C PRO A 56 -11.93 14.54 -22.29
N SER A 57 -12.58 15.54 -21.69
CA SER A 57 -12.24 16.96 -21.86
C SER A 57 -11.09 17.43 -20.98
N THR A 58 -10.59 16.58 -20.08
CA THR A 58 -9.51 16.89 -19.14
C THR A 58 -8.17 16.42 -19.70
N ARG A 59 -7.17 17.29 -19.69
CA ARG A 59 -5.78 16.93 -19.98
C ARG A 59 -5.17 16.23 -18.77
N ILE A 60 -4.97 14.91 -18.85
CA ILE A 60 -4.40 14.11 -17.75
C ILE A 60 -2.93 13.80 -18.05
N THR A 61 -2.03 14.43 -17.29
CA THR A 61 -0.58 14.21 -17.35
C THR A 61 -0.17 13.24 -16.23
N VAL A 62 0.67 12.26 -16.55
CA VAL A 62 1.09 11.23 -15.59
C VAL A 62 2.61 11.18 -15.49
N GLY A 63 3.14 11.38 -14.29
CA GLY A 63 4.54 11.16 -13.96
C GLY A 63 4.70 9.86 -13.19
N TYR A 64 5.58 8.97 -13.66
CA TYR A 64 5.90 7.73 -12.95
C TYR A 64 7.22 7.92 -12.19
N GLU A 65 7.11 7.96 -10.88
CA GLU A 65 8.21 8.14 -9.95
C GLU A 65 8.53 6.80 -9.32
N HIS A 66 9.62 6.20 -9.77
CA HIS A 66 10.01 4.86 -9.37
C HIS A 66 11.04 4.90 -8.25
N VAL A 67 10.85 4.07 -7.23
CA VAL A 67 11.92 3.73 -6.30
C VAL A 67 12.58 2.44 -6.81
N ALA A 68 13.91 2.36 -6.72
CA ALA A 68 14.65 1.15 -7.08
C ALA A 68 14.15 -0.10 -6.31
N GLY A 69 14.57 -1.30 -6.71
CA GLY A 69 13.97 -2.51 -6.17
C GLY A 69 14.26 -2.75 -4.69
N GLY A 70 13.32 -3.42 -4.01
CA GLY A 70 13.46 -3.82 -2.61
C GLY A 70 13.15 -2.73 -1.58
N PHE A 71 12.68 -1.56 -2.01
CA PHE A 71 12.39 -0.46 -1.10
C PHE A 71 10.95 -0.46 -0.58
N GLU A 72 10.87 -0.24 0.73
CA GLU A 72 9.66 0.02 1.48
C GLU A 72 9.24 1.51 1.29
N PRO A 73 8.00 1.90 1.64
CA PRO A 73 7.55 3.28 1.49
C PRO A 73 8.38 4.32 2.26
N ASP A 74 9.13 3.92 3.29
CA ASP A 74 10.07 4.80 4.01
C ASP A 74 11.14 5.39 3.10
N HIS A 75 11.56 4.68 2.06
CA HIS A 75 12.55 5.19 1.12
C HIS A 75 12.07 6.45 0.39
N LEU A 76 10.75 6.62 0.24
CA LEU A 76 10.16 7.85 -0.30
C LEU A 76 10.50 9.07 0.56
N PHE A 77 10.60 8.89 1.88
CA PHE A 77 10.94 9.97 2.79
C PHE A 77 12.32 10.57 2.49
N TYR A 78 13.28 9.72 2.14
CA TYR A 78 14.67 10.14 1.94
C TYR A 78 14.98 10.57 0.50
N CYS A 79 14.35 9.95 -0.49
CA CYS A 79 14.78 10.09 -1.89
C CYS A 79 13.65 10.41 -2.88
N GLY A 80 12.38 10.34 -2.48
CA GLY A 80 11.29 10.16 -3.45
C GLY A 80 10.19 11.23 -3.47
N LEU A 81 10.24 12.28 -2.64
CA LEU A 81 9.12 13.24 -2.51
C LEU A 81 9.41 14.66 -3.05
N SER A 82 10.57 14.86 -3.68
CA SER A 82 11.00 16.17 -4.19
C SER A 82 10.98 16.29 -5.71
N SER A 83 10.54 15.27 -6.45
CA SER A 83 10.46 15.37 -7.90
C SER A 83 9.37 16.34 -8.33
N GLU A 84 9.59 17.03 -9.45
CA GLU A 84 8.69 18.06 -9.96
C GLU A 84 7.26 17.52 -10.17
N SER A 85 7.15 16.28 -10.68
CA SER A 85 5.87 15.63 -10.92
C SER A 85 5.05 15.43 -9.63
N ILE A 86 5.71 15.12 -8.50
CA ILE A 86 5.06 14.96 -7.19
C ILE A 86 4.68 16.31 -6.61
N LEU A 87 5.57 17.30 -6.70
CA LEU A 87 5.31 18.65 -6.20
C LEU A 87 4.14 19.33 -6.94
N GLN A 88 3.96 18.99 -8.22
CA GLN A 88 2.86 19.48 -9.07
C GLN A 88 1.64 18.55 -9.11
N ALA A 89 1.62 17.44 -8.36
CA ALA A 89 0.51 16.50 -8.40
C ALA A 89 -0.77 17.06 -7.77
N ASP A 90 -1.91 16.85 -8.45
CA ASP A 90 -3.26 16.99 -7.89
C ASP A 90 -3.76 15.65 -7.32
N LEU A 91 -3.22 14.55 -7.84
CA LEU A 91 -3.51 13.17 -7.46
C LEU A 91 -2.21 12.38 -7.34
N VAL A 92 -2.00 11.71 -6.21
CA VAL A 92 -0.87 10.81 -5.99
C VAL A 92 -1.40 9.38 -5.85
N LEU A 93 -0.90 8.48 -6.71
CA LEU A 93 -1.20 7.06 -6.68
C LEU A 93 -0.02 6.31 -6.04
N VAL A 94 -0.18 5.84 -4.81
CA VAL A 94 0.85 5.11 -4.06
C VAL A 94 0.63 3.61 -4.27
N HIS A 95 1.45 3.01 -5.13
CA HIS A 95 1.37 1.62 -5.55
C HIS A 95 2.40 0.74 -4.84
N TYR A 96 2.01 0.20 -3.69
CA TYR A 96 2.84 -0.63 -2.80
C TYR A 96 2.03 -1.83 -2.29
N HIS A 97 2.58 -2.65 -1.39
CA HIS A 97 1.79 -3.67 -0.67
C HIS A 97 0.84 -3.02 0.33
N ALA A 98 -0.24 -3.68 0.76
CA ALA A 98 -1.19 -3.09 1.71
C ALA A 98 -0.49 -2.50 2.96
N PRO A 99 -0.85 -1.29 3.42
CA PRO A 99 -0.17 -0.66 4.54
C PRO A 99 -0.39 -1.50 5.80
N ARG A 100 0.69 -1.92 6.46
CA ARG A 100 0.64 -2.70 7.70
C ARG A 100 0.38 -1.85 8.95
N GLY A 101 0.01 -0.58 8.75
CA GLY A 101 0.08 0.44 9.81
C GLY A 101 1.52 0.78 10.19
N GLY A 102 1.68 1.67 11.16
CA GLY A 102 2.97 2.07 11.70
C GLY A 102 3.44 3.46 11.26
N MET A 103 4.40 3.99 12.02
CA MET A 103 4.84 5.39 11.92
C MET A 103 5.39 5.78 10.54
N ILE A 104 5.94 4.83 9.79
CA ILE A 104 6.51 5.07 8.45
C ILE A 104 5.44 5.49 7.45
N TYR A 105 4.36 4.71 7.31
CA TYR A 105 3.27 5.02 6.39
C TYR A 105 2.58 6.32 6.76
N GLU A 106 2.41 6.56 8.06
CA GLU A 106 1.84 7.81 8.55
C GLU A 106 2.71 9.01 8.18
N ARG A 107 4.04 8.91 8.35
CA ARG A 107 4.98 9.98 7.97
C ARG A 107 4.94 10.26 6.47
N VAL A 108 4.96 9.22 5.64
CA VAL A 108 4.89 9.36 4.17
C VAL A 108 3.56 10.00 3.78
N LEU A 109 2.44 9.51 4.32
CA LEU A 109 1.11 10.06 4.05
C LEU A 109 1.02 11.53 4.48
N ARG A 110 1.47 11.88 5.68
CA ARG A 110 1.50 13.27 6.16
C ARG A 110 2.30 14.16 5.21
N ARG A 111 3.45 13.68 4.73
CA ARG A 111 4.30 14.45 3.81
C ARG A 111 3.62 14.66 2.46
N LEU A 112 2.96 13.64 1.92
CA LEU A 112 2.17 13.75 0.68
C LEU A 112 0.99 14.73 0.82
N LEU A 113 0.29 14.68 1.96
CA LEU A 113 -0.83 15.60 2.24
C LEU A 113 -0.38 17.05 2.47
N MET A 114 0.89 17.25 2.82
CA MET A 114 1.51 18.56 2.98
C MET A 114 2.12 19.13 1.68
N LEU A 115 2.02 18.43 0.55
CA LEU A 115 2.52 18.94 -0.73
C LEU A 115 1.80 20.25 -1.12
N PRO A 116 2.45 21.16 -1.88
CA PRO A 116 1.92 22.50 -2.14
C PRO A 116 0.51 22.52 -2.73
N ARG A 117 0.22 21.56 -3.63
CA ARG A 117 -1.07 21.42 -4.29
C ARG A 117 -2.11 20.64 -3.50
N ARG A 118 -1.75 20.13 -2.32
CA ARG A 118 -2.62 19.32 -1.44
C ARG A 118 -3.32 18.19 -2.19
N PRO A 119 -2.56 17.27 -2.80
CA PRO A 119 -3.13 16.24 -3.64
C PRO A 119 -4.06 15.31 -2.87
N VAL A 120 -5.00 14.71 -3.61
CA VAL A 120 -5.66 13.49 -3.13
C VAL A 120 -4.66 12.34 -3.22
N VAL A 121 -4.54 11.55 -2.15
CA VAL A 121 -3.65 10.39 -2.11
C VAL A 121 -4.50 9.12 -2.18
N VAL A 122 -4.26 8.29 -3.19
CA VAL A 122 -4.92 6.99 -3.37
C VAL A 122 -3.89 5.89 -3.20
N TYR A 123 -4.19 4.94 -2.32
CA TYR A 123 -3.37 3.76 -2.13
C TYR A 123 -3.82 2.63 -3.06
N VAL A 124 -2.87 2.04 -3.78
CA VAL A 124 -3.09 0.91 -4.68
C VAL A 124 -2.27 -0.27 -4.16
N ALA A 125 -2.95 -1.28 -3.62
CA ALA A 125 -2.29 -2.48 -3.10
C ALA A 125 -2.04 -3.50 -4.24
N HIS A 126 -0.79 -3.75 -4.63
CA HIS A 126 -0.48 -4.83 -5.60
C HIS A 126 -0.40 -6.22 -4.98
N CYS A 127 -0.17 -6.28 -3.67
CA CYS A 127 -0.27 -7.51 -2.89
C CYS A 127 -1.17 -7.20 -1.69
N THR A 128 -2.31 -7.86 -1.61
CA THR A 128 -2.91 -8.15 -0.32
C THR A 128 -1.98 -9.15 0.33
N MET A 129 -1.21 -8.70 1.31
CA MET A 129 -0.71 -9.68 2.24
C MET A 129 -1.92 -10.25 2.95
N SER A 130 -2.25 -11.50 2.63
CA SER A 130 -2.91 -12.36 3.61
C SER A 130 -1.98 -12.40 4.80
N ASP A 131 -2.22 -11.50 5.74
CA ASP A 131 -1.43 -11.43 6.94
C ASP A 131 -1.85 -12.58 7.83
N PHE A 132 -1.29 -13.77 7.58
CA PHE A 132 -1.26 -14.82 8.59
C PHE A 132 -0.46 -14.37 9.84
N SER A 133 0.09 -13.14 9.82
CA SER A 133 0.82 -12.50 10.91
C SER A 133 -0.04 -11.62 11.85
N VAL A 134 -1.36 -11.84 11.93
CA VAL A 134 -2.03 -11.69 13.25
C VAL A 134 -1.30 -12.54 14.33
N TYR A 135 -0.48 -13.49 13.90
CA TYR A 135 0.51 -14.20 14.69
C TYR A 135 1.98 -13.69 14.50
N ARG A 136 2.25 -12.44 14.13
CA ARG A 136 3.66 -11.98 13.97
C ARG A 136 4.40 -11.83 15.29
N ASP A 137 3.66 -11.60 16.37
CA ASP A 137 4.20 -11.77 17.72
C ASP A 137 4.67 -13.22 17.95
N TRP A 138 4.12 -14.19 17.20
CA TRP A 138 4.64 -15.57 17.19
C TRP A 138 5.92 -15.74 16.39
N VAL A 139 6.21 -14.91 15.39
CA VAL A 139 7.46 -15.02 14.60
C VAL A 139 8.64 -14.39 15.35
N VAL A 140 8.39 -13.36 16.17
CA VAL A 140 9.42 -12.85 17.09
C VAL A 140 9.59 -13.79 18.30
N ALA A 141 8.51 -14.46 18.74
CA ALA A 141 8.60 -15.57 19.70
C ALA A 141 9.21 -16.85 19.10
N ARG A 142 9.07 -17.08 17.78
CA ARG A 142 9.62 -18.22 17.01
C ARG A 142 11.14 -18.26 17.06
N ASP A 143 11.78 -17.09 17.06
CA ASP A 143 13.23 -16.98 17.01
C ASP A 143 13.86 -16.85 18.41
N ARG A 144 13.06 -16.62 19.47
CA ARG A 144 13.54 -16.54 20.86
C ARG A 144 13.21 -17.77 21.71
N GLY A 145 12.17 -18.53 21.34
CA GLY A 145 11.59 -19.55 22.21
C GLY A 145 11.04 -18.94 23.51
N PRO A 146 10.25 -19.70 24.30
CA PRO A 146 9.99 -19.32 25.69
C PRO A 146 11.31 -19.20 26.48
N PRO A 147 11.34 -18.47 27.63
CA PRO A 147 12.55 -18.21 28.40
C PRO A 147 13.39 -19.45 28.77
N ASP A 148 12.77 -20.64 28.73
CA ASP A 148 13.37 -21.92 29.11
C ASP A 148 13.72 -22.82 27.90
N PHE A 149 13.60 -22.32 26.67
CA PHE A 149 13.83 -23.09 25.45
C PHE A 149 15.33 -23.26 25.17
N ARG A 150 15.85 -24.49 25.34
CA ARG A 150 17.25 -24.84 25.05
C ARG A 150 17.39 -25.34 23.61
N GLU A 151 18.33 -24.75 22.86
CA GLU A 151 18.68 -25.17 21.50
C GLU A 151 19.37 -26.54 21.48
N ALA A 152 18.60 -27.63 21.44
CA ALA A 152 19.06 -28.91 20.92
C ALA A 152 17.86 -29.84 20.63
N GLY A 153 17.75 -30.36 19.39
CA GLY A 153 16.96 -31.57 19.08
C GLY A 153 15.48 -31.41 18.68
N ASP A 154 14.73 -30.45 19.23
CA ASP A 154 13.25 -30.47 19.12
C ASP A 154 12.63 -29.67 17.96
N ARG A 155 13.44 -29.18 17.02
CA ARG A 155 12.93 -28.35 15.90
C ARG A 155 11.86 -29.08 15.07
N VAL A 156 11.93 -30.40 14.92
CA VAL A 156 10.97 -31.16 14.10
C VAL A 156 9.58 -31.25 14.76
N GLY A 157 9.52 -31.52 16.07
CA GLY A 157 8.24 -31.65 16.79
C GLY A 157 7.47 -30.33 16.91
N TYR A 158 8.19 -29.20 17.03
CA TYR A 158 7.59 -27.87 17.13
C TYR A 158 6.88 -27.46 15.82
N PHE A 159 7.50 -27.69 14.66
CA PHE A 159 6.88 -27.35 13.37
C PHE A 159 5.69 -28.26 13.03
N GLU A 160 5.73 -29.53 13.46
CA GLU A 160 4.63 -30.46 13.26
C GLU A 160 3.41 -30.11 14.14
N ALA A 161 3.66 -29.74 15.40
CA ALA A 161 2.63 -29.22 16.30
C ALA A 161 1.99 -27.92 15.78
N LEU A 162 2.79 -27.01 15.22
CA LEU A 162 2.29 -25.78 14.60
C LEU A 162 1.42 -26.04 13.37
N ARG A 163 1.81 -26.97 12.49
CA ARG A 163 0.97 -27.38 11.35
C ARG A 163 -0.35 -27.99 11.80
N HIS A 164 -0.35 -28.77 12.88
CA HIS A 164 -1.58 -29.32 13.44
C HIS A 164 -2.52 -28.23 13.97
N LEU A 165 -1.97 -27.20 14.64
CA LEU A 165 -2.76 -26.07 15.14
C LEU A 165 -3.32 -25.22 13.98
N GLU A 166 -2.52 -24.93 12.96
CA GLU A 166 -2.93 -24.21 11.76
C GLU A 166 -4.06 -24.96 11.03
N ARG A 167 -3.91 -26.27 10.84
CA ARG A 167 -4.94 -27.11 10.21
C ARG A 167 -6.25 -27.12 11.00
N ARG A 168 -6.17 -27.13 12.34
CA ARG A 168 -7.36 -27.08 13.20
C ARG A 168 -8.07 -25.74 13.08
N LEU A 169 -7.35 -24.62 13.20
CA LEU A 169 -7.92 -23.27 13.13
C LEU A 169 -8.55 -22.98 11.76
N VAL A 170 -7.92 -23.41 10.67
CA VAL A 170 -8.47 -23.22 9.32
C VAL A 170 -9.74 -24.06 9.12
N ARG A 171 -9.76 -25.30 9.61
CA ARG A 171 -10.95 -26.15 9.55
C ARG A 171 -12.11 -25.58 10.38
N GLU A 172 -11.84 -25.10 11.60
CA GLU A 172 -12.85 -24.60 12.53
C GLU A 172 -13.41 -23.23 12.12
N HIS A 173 -12.57 -22.30 11.66
CA HIS A 173 -12.99 -20.93 11.37
C HIS A 173 -13.37 -20.67 9.92
N TYR A 174 -12.74 -21.36 8.97
CA TYR A 174 -12.97 -21.11 7.54
C TYR A 174 -13.73 -22.24 6.84
N ARG A 175 -14.01 -23.35 7.53
CA ARG A 175 -14.70 -24.54 7.00
C ARG A 175 -14.09 -25.09 5.70
N LEU A 176 -12.80 -24.81 5.46
CA LEU A 176 -12.07 -25.31 4.31
C LEU A 176 -11.44 -26.66 4.69
N SER A 177 -11.71 -27.69 3.88
CA SER A 177 -11.01 -28.98 3.97
C SER A 177 -9.64 -28.85 3.29
N PHE A 178 -8.57 -29.16 4.02
CA PHE A 178 -7.26 -29.37 3.41
C PHE A 178 -7.31 -30.66 2.59
N ILE A 179 -7.06 -30.55 1.30
CA ILE A 179 -6.78 -31.71 0.44
C ILE A 179 -5.33 -32.10 0.72
N SER A 180 -5.12 -33.38 1.07
CA SER A 180 -3.81 -33.98 1.36
C SER A 180 -2.90 -34.01 0.15
#